data_AF-A0A1T2KYT4-F1
#
_entry.id   AF-A0A1T2KYT4-F1
#
_cell.length_a   1.000
_cell.length_b   1.000
_cell.length_c   1.000
_cell.angle_alpha   90.00
_cell.angle_beta   90.00
_cell.angle_gamma   90.00
#
_symmetry.space_group_name_H-M   'P 1'
#
loop_
_entity.id
_entity.type
_entity.pdbx_description
1 polymer ?
#
loop_
_entity_poly.entity_id
_entity_poly.type
_entity_poly.pdbx_seq_one_letter_code
_entity_poly.pdbx_strand_id
1 'polypeptide(L)' 'MIDIDKFKAINDTYGHPTGDKVIKAVTSTVSSELGEGTIFGRVGGEEFALLCNAETSEEVIALIEQIRLDVEKI' A
#
# COMPACT_ATOMS: atom_id res chain seq x y z
N MET A 1 5.44 6.57 -3.84
CA MET A 1 4.13 6.23 -4.43
C MET A 1 4.01 4.73 -4.40
N ILE A 2 2.85 4.21 -4.02
CA ILE A 2 2.58 2.78 -3.89
C ILE A 2 1.57 2.41 -4.97
N ASP A 3 1.83 1.36 -5.73
CA ASP A 3 0.97 0.85 -6.79
C ASP A 3 0.82 -0.67 -6.61
N ILE A 4 -0.38 -1.21 -6.82
CA ILE A 4 -0.63 -2.65 -6.69
C ILE A 4 -0.36 -3.31 -8.03
N ASP A 5 0.73 -4.07 -8.09
CA ASP A 5 1.14 -4.77 -9.31
C ASP A 5 0.04 -5.67 -9.88
N LYS A 6 -0.24 -5.49 -11.17
CA LYS A 6 -1.20 -6.31 -11.95
C LYS A 6 -2.63 -6.29 -11.39
N PHE A 7 -3.04 -5.24 -10.67
CA PHE A 7 -4.38 -5.16 -10.08
C PHE A 7 -5.50 -5.32 -11.12
N LYS A 8 -5.35 -4.74 -12.32
CA LYS A 8 -6.28 -4.96 -13.43
C LYS A 8 -6.45 -6.44 -13.79
N ALA A 9 -5.38 -7.23 -13.81
CA ALA A 9 -5.47 -8.66 -14.13
C ALA A 9 -6.27 -9.44 -13.07
N ILE A 10 -6.18 -9.03 -11.80
CA ILE A 10 -7.01 -9.59 -10.71
C ILE A 10 -8.48 -9.28 -10.97
N ASN A 11 -8.81 -8.03 -11.30
CA ASN A 11 -10.18 -7.64 -11.62
C ASN A 11 -10.72 -8.37 -12.86
N ASP A 12 -9.93 -8.49 -13.91
CA ASP A 12 -10.34 -9.15 -15.15
C ASP A 12 -10.55 -10.66 -14.94
N THR A 13 -9.80 -11.29 -14.02
CA THR A 13 -9.88 -12.73 -13.74
C THR A 13 -10.95 -13.08 -12.71
N TYR A 14 -11.09 -12.29 -11.64
CA TYR A 14 -11.89 -12.62 -10.46
C TYR A 14 -13.01 -11.61 -10.17
N GLY A 15 -13.16 -10.57 -10.99
CA GLY A 15 -14.15 -9.51 -10.84
C GLY A 15 -13.78 -8.47 -9.79
N HIS A 16 -14.40 -7.29 -9.92
CA HIS A 16 -14.24 -6.16 -9.01
C HIS A 16 -14.43 -6.47 -7.51
N PRO A 17 -15.39 -7.32 -7.08
CA PRO A 17 -15.53 -7.65 -5.66
C PRO A 17 -14.27 -8.30 -5.05
N THR A 18 -13.47 -8.99 -5.88
CA THR A 18 -12.19 -9.56 -5.46
C THR A 18 -11.10 -8.47 -5.41
N GLY A 19 -11.07 -7.56 -6.39
CA GLY A 19 -10.19 -6.38 -6.33
C GLY A 19 -10.44 -5.53 -5.09
N ASP A 20 -11.69 -5.33 -4.69
CA ASP A 20 -12.02 -4.61 -3.46
C ASP A 20 -11.45 -5.29 -2.20
N LYS A 21 -11.41 -6.63 -2.18
CA LYS A 21 -10.79 -7.38 -1.08
C LYS A 21 -9.27 -7.20 -1.08
N VAL A 22 -8.65 -7.20 -2.25
CA VAL A 22 -7.21 -6.95 -2.39
C VAL A 22 -6.85 -5.55 -1.90
N ILE A 23 -7.59 -4.51 -2.32
CA ILE A 23 -7.40 -3.15 -1.84
C ILE A 23 -7.51 -3.09 -0.31
N LYS A 24 -8.53 -3.73 0.28
CA LYS A 24 -8.70 -3.76 1.74
C LYS A 24 -7.56 -4.48 2.45
N ALA A 25 -7.09 -5.60 1.92
CA ALA A 25 -5.97 -6.34 2.49
C ALA A 25 -4.69 -5.51 2.45
N VAL A 26 -4.33 -4.97 1.28
CA VAL A 26 -3.13 -4.12 1.12
C VAL A 26 -3.20 -2.89 2.02
N THR A 27 -4.32 -2.16 2.01
CA THR A 27 -4.46 -0.96 2.84
C THR A 27 -4.43 -1.26 4.33
N SER A 28 -4.97 -2.41 4.76
CA SER A 28 -4.88 -2.86 6.15
C SER A 28 -3.44 -3.18 6.55
N THR A 29 -2.70 -3.90 5.71
CA THR A 29 -1.29 -4.23 5.95
C THR A 29 -0.42 -2.98 5.97
N VAL A 30 -0.62 -2.05 5.03
CA VAL A 30 0.13 -0.79 5.02
C VAL A 30 -0.18 0.00 6.30
N SER A 31 -1.45 0.11 6.69
CA SER A 31 -1.88 0.91 7.84
C SER A 31 -1.35 0.39 9.19
N SER A 32 -1.05 -0.91 9.31
CA SER A 32 -0.47 -1.46 10.56
C SER A 32 0.98 -1.06 10.77
N GLU A 33 1.69 -0.70 9.70
CA GLU A 33 3.09 -0.27 9.75
C GLU A 33 3.23 1.26 9.97
N LEU A 34 2.12 2.02 9.92
CA LEU A 34 2.18 3.48 9.97
C LEU A 34 2.19 4.00 11.40
N GLY A 35 3.18 4.84 11.69
CA GLY A 35 3.27 5.59 12.94
C GLY A 35 2.37 6.83 12.97
N GLU A 36 2.25 7.39 14.18
CA GLU A 36 1.51 8.64 14.41
C GLU A 36 2.06 9.79 13.54
N GLY A 37 1.16 10.64 13.01
CA GLY A 37 1.54 11.74 12.13
C GLY A 37 1.82 11.35 10.67
N THR A 38 1.68 10.07 10.31
CA THR A 38 1.71 9.61 8.91
C THR A 38 0.33 9.73 8.27
N ILE A 39 0.26 10.30 7.07
CA ILE A 39 -0.95 10.35 6.25
C ILE A 39 -0.79 9.33 5.12
N PHE A 40 -1.74 8.41 5.02
CA PHE A 40 -1.83 7.46 3.92
C PHE A 40 -3.17 7.62 3.22
N GLY A 41 -3.14 7.68 1.89
CA GLY A 41 -4.32 7.98 1.09
C GLY A 41 -4.28 7.34 -0.28
N ARG A 42 -5.48 7.11 -0.82
CA ARG A 42 -5.68 6.62 -2.18
C ARG A 42 -5.71 7.81 -3.15
N VAL A 43 -4.85 7.78 -4.15
CA VAL A 43 -4.72 8.84 -5.18
C VAL A 43 -5.47 8.47 -6.46
N GLY A 44 -5.53 7.18 -6.77
CA GLY A 44 -6.15 6.65 -7.99
C GLY A 44 -6.87 5.32 -7.78
N GLY A 45 -7.04 4.56 -8.87
CA GLY A 45 -7.67 3.24 -8.85
C GLY A 45 -6.91 2.27 -7.95
N GLU A 46 -5.68 1.95 -8.29
CA GLU A 46 -4.78 1.08 -7.52
C GLU A 46 -3.59 1.84 -6.89
N GLU A 47 -3.59 3.16 -7.00
CA GLU A 47 -2.48 4.03 -6.61
C GLU A 47 -2.72 4.67 -5.23
N PHE A 48 -1.68 4.63 -4.40
CA PHE A 48 -1.67 5.20 -3.05
C PHE A 48 -0.44 6.07 -2.82
N ALA A 49 -0.58 7.03 -1.92
CA ALA A 49 0.49 7.91 -1.47
C ALA A 49 0.58 7.90 0.05
N LEU A 50 1.80 8.08 0.53
CA LEU A 50 2.14 8.19 1.93
C LEU A 50 2.93 9.48 2.13
N LEU A 51 2.53 10.25 3.14
CA LEU A 51 3.20 11.45 3.61
C LEU A 51 3.59 11.21 5.07
N CYS A 52 4.87 11.24 5.39
CA CYS A 52 5.39 11.09 6.73
C CYS A 52 6.39 12.20 7.05
N ASN A 53 6.58 12.46 8.33
CA ASN A 53 7.74 13.21 8.81
C ASN A 53 8.87 12.21 9.05
N ALA A 54 10.01 12.44 8.40
CA ALA A 54 11.23 11.68 8.61
C ALA A 54 12.40 12.65 8.67
N GLU A 55 13.41 12.33 9.47
CA GLU A 55 14.62 13.15 9.58
C GLU A 55 15.57 12.86 8.40
N THR A 56 15.50 11.64 7.86
CA THR A 56 16.38 11.17 6.79
C THR A 56 15.62 10.39 5.70
N SER A 57 16.19 10.34 4.50
CA SER A 57 15.67 9.50 3.41
C SER A 57 15.75 8.01 3.73
N GLU A 58 16.74 7.61 4.50
CA GLU A 58 17.04 6.24 4.88
C GLU A 58 15.93 5.65 5.76
N GLU A 59 15.38 6.44 6.69
CA GLU A 59 14.21 6.08 7.49
C GLU A 59 13.00 5.79 6.60
N VAL A 60 12.74 6.66 5.61
CA VAL A 60 11.63 6.49 4.67
C VAL A 60 11.83 5.23 3.83
N ILE A 61 13.05 5.00 3.32
CA ILE A 61 13.37 3.81 2.52
C ILE A 61 13.18 2.53 3.35
N ALA A 62 13.66 2.52 4.59
CA ALA A 62 13.51 1.37 5.49
C ALA A 62 12.03 1.06 5.78
N LEU A 63 11.22 2.09 6.07
CA LEU A 63 9.77 1.95 6.27
C LEU A 63 9.08 1.39 5.02
N ILE A 64 9.39 1.94 3.84
CA ILE A 64 8.78 1.51 2.58
C ILE A 64 9.17 0.07 2.23
N GLU A 65 10.42 -0.34 2.45
CA GLU A 65 10.84 -1.73 2.24
C GLU A 65 10.16 -2.69 3.20
N GLN A 66 9.96 -2.31 4.46
CA GLN A 66 9.22 -3.12 5.42
C GLN A 66 7.76 -3.33 4.97
N ILE A 67 7.08 -2.23 4.59
CA ILE A 67 5.72 -2.28 4.05
C ILE A 67 5.66 -3.20 2.82
N ARG A 68 6.63 -3.08 1.90
CA ARG A 68 6.70 -3.92 0.69
C ARG A 68 6.81 -5.40 1.05
N LEU A 69 7.68 -5.75 1.98
CA LEU A 69 7.88 -7.13 2.44
C LEU A 69 6.64 -7.70 3.15
N ASP A 70 5.88 -6.88 3.87
CA ASP A 70 4.67 -7.35 4.56
C ASP A 70 3.49 -7.51 3.60
N VAL A 71 3.38 -6.65 2.59
CA VAL A 71 2.39 -6.81 1.50
C VAL A 71 2.73 -8.01 0.60
N GLU A 72 4.00 -8.39 0.45
CA GLU A 72 4.39 -9.57 -0.33
C GLU A 72 3.98 -10.90 0.33
N LYS A 73 3.67 -10.89 1.63
CA LYS A 73 3.29 -12.09 2.40
C LYS A 73 1.80 -12.42 2.39
N ILE A 74 0.95 -11.50 1.91
CA ILE A 74 -0.52 -11.69 1.86
C ILE A 74 -0.96 -12.35 0.55
#